data_AF-A0A9D9PWV9-F1
#
_entry.id   AF-A0A9D9PWV9-F1
#
_cell.length_a   1.000
_cell.length_b   1.000
_cell.length_c   1.000
_cell.angle_alpha   90.00
_cell.angle_beta   90.00
_cell.angle_gamma   90.00
#
_symmetry.space_group_name_H-M   'P 1'
#
loop_
_entity.id
_entity.type
_entity.pdbx_description
1 polymer ?
#
loop_
_entity_poly.entity_id
_entity_poly.type
_entity_poly.pdbx_seq_one_letter_code
_entity_poly.pdbx_strand_id
1 'polypeptide(L)'
;MRSLLAEWTPLPMLGMFALFLVLPAILPWIGGYTYLGTEVMIWAIFALGYNLLLGHTGLPGFGHGAFFGLGGYFLGMSQKWVTGGLWLPLLLGTLGAAICGAAVALFVARKRGIYFALLTIAFGTMFWFSVFILDTGSPWASPGSSRSRCRITSLSTISSTPCSSS
;
A
#
# COMPACT_ATOMS: atom_id res chain seq x y z
N MET A 1 14.38 -38.10 -2.01
CA MET A 1 13.91 -37.16 -0.96
C MET A 1 14.82 -35.96 -0.75
N ARG A 2 16.16 -36.09 -0.76
CA ARG A 2 17.08 -34.93 -0.66
C ARG A 2 17.18 -34.08 -1.94
N SER A 3 16.94 -34.66 -3.12
CA SER A 3 17.00 -33.96 -4.41
C SER A 3 15.90 -32.91 -4.59
N LEU A 4 14.66 -33.21 -4.17
CA LEU A 4 13.52 -32.30 -4.31
C LEU A 4 13.64 -31.02 -3.46
N LEU A 5 14.46 -30.99 -2.40
CA LEU A 5 14.67 -29.80 -1.58
C LEU A 5 15.70 -28.83 -2.18
N ALA A 6 16.64 -29.33 -3.00
CA ALA A 6 17.67 -28.52 -3.66
C ALA A 6 17.12 -27.73 -4.86
N GLU A 7 16.06 -28.21 -5.48
CA GLU A 7 15.39 -27.54 -6.60
C GLU A 7 14.51 -26.36 -6.12
N TRP A 8 13.94 -26.49 -4.92
CA TRP A 8 13.08 -25.48 -4.29
C TRP A 8 13.83 -24.38 -3.54
N THR A 9 15.12 -24.58 -3.26
CA THR A 9 15.98 -23.55 -2.66
C THR A 9 17.19 -23.32 -3.57
N PRO A 10 17.01 -22.60 -4.69
CA PRO A 10 18.15 -22.30 -5.52
C PRO A 10 19.12 -21.49 -4.66
N LEU A 11 20.35 -21.99 -4.48
CA LEU A 11 21.48 -21.29 -3.87
C LEU A 11 21.55 -19.77 -4.16
N PRO A 12 21.17 -19.26 -5.35
CA PRO A 12 21.06 -17.81 -5.58
C PRO A 12 19.98 -17.09 -4.75
N MET A 13 18.84 -17.70 -4.41
CA MET A 13 17.82 -17.08 -3.54
C MET A 13 18.33 -16.88 -2.11
N LEU A 14 19.05 -17.88 -1.57
CA LEU A 14 19.66 -17.78 -0.26
C LEU A 14 20.80 -16.74 -0.27
N GLY A 15 21.57 -16.69 -1.37
CA GLY A 15 22.57 -15.65 -1.61
C GLY A 15 21.96 -14.25 -1.70
N MET A 16 20.81 -14.10 -2.33
CA MET A 16 20.10 -12.82 -2.42
C MET A 16 19.56 -12.38 -1.06
N PHE A 17 18.98 -13.29 -0.26
CA PHE A 17 18.56 -13.03 1.12
C PHE A 17 19.72 -12.64 2.03
N ALA A 18 20.85 -13.35 1.94
CA ALA A 18 22.05 -13.06 2.73
C ALA A 18 22.68 -11.72 2.33
N LEU A 19 22.78 -11.44 1.03
CA LEU A 19 23.25 -10.15 0.53
C LEU A 19 22.36 -9.01 1.04
N PHE A 20 21.05 -9.21 1.02
CA PHE A 20 20.09 -8.23 1.48
C PHE A 20 20.17 -7.99 2.99
N LEU A 21 20.40 -9.02 3.80
CA LEU A 21 20.60 -8.88 5.24
C LEU A 21 21.91 -8.15 5.60
N VAL A 22 22.96 -8.32 4.77
CA VAL A 22 24.33 -7.86 5.05
C VAL A 22 24.59 -6.44 4.53
N LEU A 23 23.93 -6.03 3.45
CA LEU A 23 24.09 -4.70 2.85
C LEU A 23 23.86 -3.51 3.82
N PRO A 24 22.78 -3.46 4.63
CA PRO A 24 22.50 -2.31 5.49
C PRO A 24 23.41 -2.25 6.73
N ALA A 25 24.04 -3.37 7.11
CA ALA A 25 25.04 -3.40 8.18
C ALA A 25 26.40 -2.82 7.71
N ILE A 26 26.69 -2.89 6.42
CA ILE A 26 27.93 -2.40 5.80
C ILE A 26 27.80 -0.93 5.34
N LEU A 27 26.59 -0.49 4.97
CA LEU A 27 26.32 0.91 4.58
C LEU A 27 26.78 1.99 5.60
N PRO A 28 26.62 1.84 6.93
CA PRO A 28 27.10 2.84 7.88
C PRO A 28 28.63 2.95 7.94
N TRP A 29 29.37 1.90 7.54
CA TRP A 29 30.83 1.93 7.48
C TRP A 29 31.39 2.71 6.27
N ILE A 30 30.57 2.90 5.22
CA ILE A 30 30.93 3.59 3.98
C ILE A 30 30.45 5.05 3.96
N GLY A 31 29.75 5.52 5.00
CA GLY A 31 29.19 6.87 5.05
C GLY A 31 27.96 7.07 4.17
N GLY A 32 27.26 5.97 3.82
CA GLY A 32 26.03 6.01 3.03
C GLY A 32 24.83 6.54 3.82
N TYR A 33 23.81 7.03 3.10
CA TYR A 33 22.52 7.40 3.68
C TYR A 33 21.81 6.17 4.27
N THR A 34 21.87 6.00 5.58
CA THR A 34 21.23 4.91 6.32
C THR A 34 19.72 4.88 6.12
N TYR A 35 19.08 6.04 5.97
CA TYR A 35 17.65 6.16 5.67
C TYR A 35 17.26 5.46 4.36
N LEU A 36 17.98 5.75 3.27
CA LEU A 36 17.74 5.11 1.97
C LEU A 36 18.01 3.61 2.04
N GLY A 37 19.03 3.19 2.79
CA GLY A 37 19.31 1.78 3.06
C GLY A 37 18.14 1.08 3.73
N THR A 38 17.58 1.66 4.79
CA THR A 38 16.41 1.10 5.48
C THR A 38 15.15 1.09 4.61
N GLU A 39 14.94 2.10 3.77
CA GLU A 39 13.77 2.17 2.90
C GLU A 39 13.84 1.09 1.80
N VAL A 40 14.99 0.93 1.15
CA VAL A 40 15.23 -0.17 0.20
C VAL A 40 15.00 -1.52 0.88
N MET A 41 15.45 -1.66 2.13
CA MET A 41 15.24 -2.90 2.90
C MET A 41 13.77 -3.25 3.08
N ILE A 42 12.96 -2.27 3.46
CA ILE A 42 11.52 -2.43 3.63
C ILE A 42 10.87 -2.84 2.30
N TRP A 43 11.20 -2.17 1.20
CA TRP A 43 10.62 -2.45 -0.12
C TRP A 43 11.02 -3.80 -0.70
N ALA A 44 12.19 -4.33 -0.38
CA ALA A 44 12.58 -5.63 -0.91
C ALA A 44 12.06 -6.81 -0.09
N ILE A 45 11.98 -6.71 1.25
CA ILE A 45 11.27 -7.72 2.06
C ILE A 45 9.82 -7.80 1.57
N PHE A 46 9.23 -6.64 1.27
CA PHE A 46 7.93 -6.53 0.63
C PHE A 46 7.87 -7.23 -0.74
N ALA A 47 8.82 -6.96 -1.64
CA ALA A 47 8.91 -7.60 -2.96
C ALA A 47 9.11 -9.12 -2.87
N LEU A 48 9.89 -9.60 -1.90
CA LEU A 48 10.11 -11.02 -1.64
C LEU A 48 8.82 -11.71 -1.18
N GLY A 49 8.07 -11.09 -0.26
CA GLY A 49 6.75 -11.58 0.14
C GLY A 49 5.78 -11.65 -1.04
N TYR A 50 5.75 -10.61 -1.87
CA TYR A 50 4.94 -10.57 -3.09
C TYR A 50 5.35 -11.65 -4.10
N ASN A 51 6.65 -11.89 -4.30
CA ASN A 51 7.17 -12.96 -5.14
C ASN A 51 6.77 -14.35 -4.63
N LEU A 52 6.76 -14.56 -3.31
CA LEU A 52 6.28 -15.81 -2.70
C LEU A 52 4.78 -16.02 -2.95
N LEU A 53 3.95 -14.98 -2.80
CA LEU A 53 2.52 -15.08 -3.11
C LEU A 53 2.29 -15.36 -4.61
N LEU A 54 2.99 -14.67 -5.50
CA LEU A 54 2.91 -14.93 -6.94
C LEU A 54 3.35 -16.34 -7.31
N GLY A 55 4.47 -16.80 -6.74
CA GLY A 55 5.03 -18.12 -7.00
C GLY A 55 4.15 -19.26 -6.50
N HIS A 56 3.53 -19.11 -5.32
CA HIS A 56 2.71 -20.18 -4.71
C HIS A 56 1.22 -20.09 -5.03
N THR A 57 0.67 -18.90 -5.28
CA THR A 57 -0.78 -18.70 -5.46
C THR A 57 -1.16 -18.16 -6.84
N GLY A 58 -0.22 -17.57 -7.60
CA GLY A 58 -0.48 -16.97 -8.91
C GLY A 58 -1.35 -15.71 -8.88
N LEU A 59 -1.57 -15.12 -7.70
CA LEU A 59 -2.51 -14.02 -7.49
C LEU A 59 -1.79 -12.73 -7.06
N PRO A 60 -1.72 -11.70 -7.91
CA PRO A 60 -1.17 -10.39 -7.53
C PRO A 60 -2.17 -9.56 -6.70
N GLY A 61 -1.69 -8.85 -5.65
CA GLY A 61 -2.48 -7.87 -4.88
C GLY A 61 -1.70 -6.58 -4.58
N PHE A 62 -2.34 -5.40 -4.76
CA PHE A 62 -1.67 -4.09 -4.79
C PHE A 62 -2.03 -3.12 -3.64
N GLY A 63 -2.67 -3.59 -2.56
CA GLY A 63 -3.35 -2.74 -1.58
C GLY A 63 -2.48 -2.25 -0.43
N HIS A 64 -1.17 -2.48 -0.52
CA HIS A 64 -0.26 -2.35 0.60
C HIS A 64 -0.07 -0.92 1.09
N GLY A 65 -0.26 0.08 0.23
CA GLY A 65 -0.19 1.49 0.61
C GLY A 65 -1.23 1.90 1.67
N ALA A 66 -2.44 1.33 1.61
CA ALA A 66 -3.49 1.63 2.60
C ALA A 66 -3.10 1.12 4.00
N PHE A 67 -2.52 -0.08 4.09
CA PHE A 67 -2.08 -0.66 5.36
C PHE A 67 -0.84 0.04 5.92
N PHE A 68 0.07 0.50 5.05
CA PHE A 68 1.22 1.29 5.46
C PHE A 68 0.80 2.63 6.09
N GLY A 69 -0.17 3.32 5.48
CA GLY A 69 -0.76 4.55 6.02
C GLY A 69 -1.46 4.35 7.37
N LEU A 70 -2.26 3.28 7.51
CA LEU A 70 -2.92 2.89 8.76
C LEU A 70 -1.91 2.67 9.89
N GLY A 71 -0.82 1.94 9.63
CA GLY A 71 0.23 1.69 10.63
C GLY A 71 0.93 2.98 11.07
N GLY A 72 1.26 3.86 10.13
CA GLY A 72 1.80 5.19 10.44
C GLY A 72 0.85 6.05 11.27
N TYR A 73 -0.45 5.99 10.98
CA TYR A 73 -1.48 6.71 11.73
C TYR A 73 -1.59 6.21 13.18
N PHE A 74 -1.66 4.89 13.40
CA PHE A 74 -1.69 4.31 14.75
C PHE A 74 -0.40 4.58 15.53
N LEU A 75 0.75 4.53 14.87
CA LEU A 75 2.05 4.90 15.45
C LEU A 75 2.06 6.36 15.88
N GLY A 76 1.68 7.28 14.99
CA GLY A 76 1.61 8.71 15.28
C GLY A 76 0.60 9.03 16.39
N MET A 77 -0.54 8.35 16.42
CA MET A 77 -1.52 8.49 17.48
C MET A 77 -0.96 8.00 18.81
N SER A 78 -0.41 6.78 18.87
CA SER A 78 0.13 6.20 20.11
C SER A 78 1.31 7.01 20.68
N GLN A 79 2.15 7.60 19.82
CA GLN A 79 3.26 8.46 20.23
C GLN A 79 2.77 9.78 20.87
N LYS A 80 1.56 10.26 20.54
CA LYS A 80 0.98 11.44 21.22
C LYS A 80 0.58 11.15 22.68
N TRP A 81 0.20 9.90 22.99
CA TRP A 81 -0.27 9.53 24.34
C TRP A 81 0.83 8.92 25.22
N VAL A 82 1.84 8.28 24.62
CA VAL A 82 2.94 7.61 25.34
C VAL A 82 4.23 8.42 25.17
N THR A 83 4.49 9.32 26.12
CA THR A 83 5.71 10.12 26.19
C THR A 83 6.80 9.36 26.96
N GLY A 84 7.65 8.58 26.28
CA GLY A 84 8.87 8.07 26.92
C GLY A 84 9.52 6.81 26.35
N GLY A 85 8.89 6.08 25.43
CA GLY A 85 9.47 4.88 24.84
C GLY A 85 9.01 4.64 23.41
N LEU A 86 9.94 4.32 22.51
CA LEU A 86 9.65 4.03 21.09
C LEU A 86 9.02 2.64 20.90
N TRP A 87 9.36 1.69 21.78
CA TRP A 87 8.98 0.29 21.64
C TRP A 87 7.47 0.05 21.82
N LEU A 88 6.84 0.70 22.81
CA LEU A 88 5.40 0.59 23.05
C LEU A 88 4.53 1.12 21.88
N PRO A 89 4.72 2.36 21.39
CA PRO A 89 3.95 2.89 20.28
C PRO A 89 4.22 2.12 18.98
N LEU A 90 5.44 1.59 18.79
CA LEU A 90 5.74 0.70 17.67
C LEU A 90 4.94 -0.61 17.74
N LEU A 91 4.84 -1.22 18.92
CA LEU A 91 4.10 -2.46 19.13
C LEU A 91 2.57 -2.24 19.02
N LEU A 92 2.07 -1.10 19.50
CA LEU A 92 0.67 -0.70 19.33
C LEU A 92 0.33 -0.36 17.87
N GLY A 93 1.22 0.35 17.17
CA GLY A 93 1.06 0.69 15.76
C GLY A 93 1.03 -0.56 14.87
N THR A 94 1.94 -1.49 15.10
CA THR A 94 1.98 -2.79 14.40
C THR A 94 0.76 -3.66 14.71
N LEU A 95 0.32 -3.72 15.98
CA LEU A 95 -0.92 -4.42 16.36
C LEU A 95 -2.16 -3.81 15.70
N GLY A 96 -2.29 -2.47 15.72
CA GLY A 96 -3.41 -1.77 15.10
C GLY A 96 -3.47 -2.02 13.60
N ALA A 97 -2.34 -1.90 12.91
CA ALA A 97 -2.24 -2.22 11.48
C ALA A 97 -2.54 -3.70 11.20
N ALA A 98 -2.05 -4.63 12.04
CA ALA A 98 -2.27 -6.06 11.87
C ALA A 98 -3.75 -6.44 12.04
N ILE A 99 -4.46 -5.84 13.00
CA ILE A 99 -5.90 -6.08 13.21
C ILE A 99 -6.72 -5.56 12.01
N CYS A 100 -6.46 -4.33 11.57
CA CYS A 100 -7.13 -3.77 10.39
C CYS A 100 -6.81 -4.57 9.11
N GLY A 101 -5.54 -4.96 8.94
CA GLY A 101 -5.08 -5.81 7.85
C GLY A 101 -5.72 -7.18 7.85
N ALA A 102 -5.82 -7.83 9.02
CA ALA A 102 -6.47 -9.12 9.18
C ALA A 102 -7.97 -9.05 8.87
N ALA A 103 -8.66 -7.98 9.31
CA ALA A 103 -10.06 -7.76 8.98
C ALA A 103 -10.26 -7.68 7.45
N VAL A 104 -9.48 -6.87 6.75
CA VAL A 104 -9.56 -6.76 5.28
C VAL A 104 -9.15 -8.08 4.60
N ALA A 105 -8.08 -8.73 5.07
CA ALA A 105 -7.60 -10.00 4.53
C ALA A 105 -8.66 -11.11 4.64
N LEU A 106 -9.43 -11.17 5.73
CA LEU A 106 -10.54 -12.11 5.90
C LEU A 106 -11.64 -11.93 4.84
N PHE A 107 -11.95 -10.68 4.47
CA PHE A 107 -12.90 -10.40 3.39
C PHE A 107 -12.33 -10.76 2.01
N VAL A 108 -11.07 -10.41 1.77
CA VAL A 108 -10.43 -10.56 0.46
C VAL A 108 -10.08 -12.03 0.16
N ALA A 109 -9.67 -12.82 1.16
CA ALA A 109 -9.27 -14.22 1.01
C ALA A 109 -10.39 -15.16 0.52
N ARG A 110 -11.66 -14.71 0.58
CA ARG A 110 -12.80 -15.48 0.04
C ARG A 110 -12.93 -15.44 -1.48
N LYS A 111 -12.21 -14.54 -2.17
CA LYS A 111 -12.29 -14.39 -3.64
C LYS A 111 -11.04 -14.99 -4.30
N ARG A 112 -11.24 -15.91 -5.26
CA ARG A 112 -10.16 -16.55 -6.01
C ARG A 112 -9.98 -15.90 -7.39
N GLY A 113 -8.77 -15.91 -7.92
CA GLY A 113 -8.46 -15.42 -9.27
C GLY A 113 -8.30 -13.90 -9.34
N ILE A 114 -8.57 -13.35 -10.53
CA ILE A 114 -8.47 -11.92 -10.85
C ILE A 114 -9.32 -11.03 -9.92
N TYR A 115 -10.38 -11.60 -9.33
CA TYR A 115 -11.22 -10.91 -8.34
C TYR A 115 -10.47 -10.48 -7.08
N PHE A 116 -9.38 -11.18 -6.71
CA PHE A 116 -8.52 -10.79 -5.60
C PHE A 116 -7.85 -9.43 -5.88
N ALA A 117 -7.17 -9.32 -7.01
CA ALA A 117 -6.49 -8.09 -7.44
C ALA A 117 -7.45 -6.90 -7.55
N LEU A 118 -8.61 -7.10 -8.18
CA LEU A 118 -9.64 -6.07 -8.35
C LEU A 118 -10.19 -5.59 -7.01
N LEU A 119 -10.47 -6.51 -6.09
CA LEU A 119 -10.98 -6.18 -4.76
C LEU A 119 -9.94 -5.38 -3.95
N THR A 120 -8.66 -5.72 -4.08
CA THR A 120 -7.58 -4.99 -3.42
C THR A 120 -7.43 -3.56 -3.95
N ILE A 121 -7.57 -3.33 -5.26
CA ILE A 121 -7.59 -1.97 -5.84
C ILE A 121 -8.81 -1.19 -5.34
N ALA A 122 -9.98 -1.83 -5.29
CA ALA A 122 -11.20 -1.23 -4.76
C ALA A 122 -11.07 -0.81 -3.28
N PHE A 123 -10.39 -1.63 -2.46
CA PHE A 123 -10.09 -1.24 -1.07
C PHE A 123 -9.15 -0.03 -1.00
N GLY A 124 -8.16 0.06 -1.90
CA GLY A 124 -7.26 1.21 -1.97
C GLY A 124 -8.00 2.52 -2.25
N THR A 125 -8.92 2.51 -3.22
CA THR A 125 -9.74 3.68 -3.53
C THR A 125 -10.76 3.98 -2.44
N MET A 126 -11.35 2.97 -1.81
CA MET A 126 -12.27 3.13 -0.68
C MET A 126 -11.58 3.79 0.51
N PHE A 127 -10.34 3.40 0.82
CA PHE A 127 -9.55 4.02 1.90
C PHE A 127 -9.26 5.50 1.61
N TRP A 128 -8.89 5.80 0.36
CA TRP A 128 -8.69 7.18 -0.08
C TRP A 128 -9.97 8.02 0.07
N PHE A 129 -11.12 7.49 -0.35
CA PHE A 129 -12.42 8.14 -0.14
C PHE A 129 -12.77 8.32 1.35
N SER A 130 -12.46 7.34 2.20
CA SER A 130 -12.68 7.44 3.65
C SER A 130 -11.83 8.54 4.30
N VAL A 131 -10.59 8.74 3.86
CA VAL A 131 -9.78 9.86 4.36
C VAL A 131 -10.32 11.19 3.84
N PHE A 132 -10.67 11.26 2.56
CA PHE A 132 -11.19 12.47 1.94
C PHE A 132 -12.52 12.93 2.58
N ILE A 133 -13.43 12.01 2.90
CA ILE A 133 -14.71 12.35 3.56
C ILE A 133 -14.51 12.84 5.00
N LEU A 134 -13.52 12.29 5.72
CA LEU A 134 -13.20 12.71 7.09
C LEU A 134 -12.58 14.11 7.14
N ASP A 135 -11.77 14.46 6.13
CA ASP A 135 -11.17 15.80 6.00
C ASP A 135 -12.20 16.86 5.60
N THR A 136 -13.12 16.53 4.69
CA THR A 136 -14.09 17.49 4.14
C THR A 136 -15.33 17.73 5.01
N GLY A 137 -15.58 16.92 6.06
CA GLY A 137 -16.64 17.17 7.03
C GLY A 137 -18.07 17.29 6.48
N SER A 138 -18.32 16.83 5.24
CA SER A 138 -19.57 17.15 4.51
C SER A 138 -20.56 15.96 4.48
N PRO A 139 -21.88 16.16 4.71
CA PRO A 139 -22.89 15.07 4.73
C PRO A 139 -23.28 14.50 3.35
N TRP A 140 -22.65 14.94 2.27
CA TRP A 140 -22.93 14.55 0.89
C TRP A 140 -21.82 15.14 0.04
N ALA A 141 -21.26 14.34 -0.86
CA ALA A 141 -20.33 14.83 -1.85
C ALA A 141 -20.98 15.96 -2.70
N SER A 142 -20.65 17.20 -2.34
CA SER A 142 -20.67 18.50 -3.05
C SER A 142 -22.00 19.13 -3.51
N PRO A 143 -22.31 20.40 -3.14
CA PRO A 143 -23.08 21.27 -4.03
C PRO A 143 -22.11 21.80 -5.07
N GLY A 144 -22.35 21.44 -6.33
CA GLY A 144 -21.78 22.18 -7.43
C GLY A 144 -20.64 21.48 -8.14
N SER A 145 -20.92 20.33 -8.76
CA SER A 145 -20.54 20.23 -10.16
C SER A 145 -21.68 20.79 -11.02
N SER A 146 -21.79 22.12 -11.03
CA SER A 146 -22.32 22.83 -12.19
C SER A 146 -21.30 22.66 -13.33
N ARG A 147 -21.16 21.43 -13.83
CA ARG A 147 -20.80 21.22 -15.22
C ARG A 147 -22.11 20.93 -15.91
N SER A 148 -22.78 22.04 -16.22
CA SER A 148 -23.22 22.31 -17.58
C SER A 148 -23.02 21.11 -18.49
N ARG A 149 -24.14 20.42 -18.73
CA ARG A 149 -24.37 19.59 -19.90
C ARG A 149 -23.80 20.31 -21.13
N CYS A 150 -22.55 20.05 -21.47
CA CYS A 150 -22.13 20.15 -22.85
C CYS A 150 -22.58 18.84 -23.49
N ARG A 151 -23.88 18.78 -23.75
CA ARG A 151 -24.51 17.74 -24.55
C ARG A 151 -23.91 17.90 -25.94
N ILE A 152 -22.96 17.05 -26.29
CA ILE A 152 -22.42 16.95 -27.64
C ILE A 152 -23.53 16.31 -28.49
N THR A 153 -24.47 17.11 -28.96
CA THR A 153 -25.57 16.66 -29.86
C THR A 153 -25.29 16.90 -31.34
N SER A 154 -24.15 17.47 -31.73
CA SER A 154 -23.72 17.49 -33.13
C SER A 154 -22.22 17.73 -33.30
N LEU A 155 -21.61 16.98 -34.22
CA LEU A 155 -20.17 17.02 -34.54
C LEU A 155 -19.76 18.22 -35.42
N SER A 156 -20.68 19.12 -35.78
CA SER A 156 -20.45 20.12 -36.83
C SER A 156 -20.01 21.50 -36.33
N THR A 157 -19.87 21.72 -35.02
CA THR A 157 -19.51 23.05 -34.50
C THR A 157 -18.46 22.95 -33.40
N ILE A 158 -17.22 22.67 -33.79
CA ILE A 158 -16.04 22.99 -32.97
C ILE A 158 -15.71 24.47 -33.24
N SER A 159 -16.50 25.37 -32.68
CA SER A 159 -16.09 26.78 -32.55
C SER A 159 -15.72 27.01 -31.09
N SER A 160 -14.43 27.23 -30.86
CA SER A 160 -13.79 27.55 -29.60
C SER A 160 -14.32 28.86 -29.00
N THR A 161 -15.35 28.79 -28.16
CA THR A 161 -15.70 29.90 -27.25
C THR A 161 -15.82 29.39 -25.81
N PRO A 162 -15.04 29.94 -24.87
CA PRO A 162 -15.21 29.63 -23.45
C PRO A 162 -16.53 30.25 -22.95
N CYS A 163 -17.37 29.45 -22.30
CA CYS A 163 -18.58 29.91 -21.64
C CYS A 163 -18.23 30.89 -20.51
N SER A 164 -18.58 32.16 -20.69
CA SER A 164 -18.56 33.19 -19.65
C SER A 164 -19.65 32.94 -18.61
N SER A 165 -19.29 32.99 -17.33
CA SER A 165 -20.19 32.93 -16.18
C SER A 165 -20.97 34.24 -16.03
N SER A 166 -22.30 34.14 -16.03
CA SER A 166 -23.23 35.14 -15.45
C SER A 166 -23.97 34.49 -14.30
#